data_AF-A0A372F8W6-F1
#
_entry.id   AF-A0A372F8W6-F1
#
_cell.length_a   1.000
_cell.length_b   1.000
_cell.length_c   1.000
_cell.angle_alpha   90.00
_cell.angle_beta   90.00
_cell.angle_gamma   90.00
#
_symmetry.space_group_name_H-M   'P 1'
#
loop_
_entity.id
_entity.type
_entity.pdbx_description
1 polymer ?
#
loop_
_entity_poly.entity_id
_entity_poly.type
_entity_poly.pdbx_seq_one_letter_code
_entity_poly.pdbx_strand_id
1 'polypeptide(L)'
;MAHIAIPIPSLPGKQDIEIEVTINGLKQQLHYRVELFYWDECEFPTVDRAECIRNMLSRYDQDWTLYYIGSPTEAFVPITFVKRADLPLQRKLTKGVEL
;
A
#
# COMPACT_ATOMS: atom_id res chain seq x y z
N MET A 1 -1.80 12.23 -14.91
CA MET A 1 -2.78 11.32 -14.29
C MET A 1 -3.57 12.10 -13.25
N ALA A 2 -4.90 12.10 -13.33
CA ALA A 2 -5.72 12.68 -12.26
C ALA A 2 -5.73 11.70 -11.07
N HIS A 3 -5.48 12.19 -9.85
CA HIS A 3 -5.50 11.39 -8.63
C HIS A 3 -6.30 12.11 -7.56
N ILE A 4 -6.98 11.34 -6.71
CA ILE A 4 -7.65 11.82 -5.50
C ILE A 4 -6.71 11.51 -4.33
N ALA A 5 -6.39 12.52 -3.53
CA ALA A 5 -5.62 12.35 -2.30
C ALA A 5 -6.57 12.24 -1.11
N ILE A 6 -6.54 11.10 -0.41
CA ILE A 6 -7.31 10.89 0.81
C ILE A 6 -6.33 11.00 1.98
N PRO A 7 -6.47 11.97 2.89
CA PRO A 7 -5.61 12.07 4.06
C PRO A 7 -5.89 10.89 4.99
N ILE A 8 -4.85 10.11 5.28
CA ILE A 8 -4.91 8.97 6.20
C ILE A 8 -4.21 9.37 7.50
N PRO A 9 -4.86 9.27 8.66
CA PRO A 9 -4.24 9.64 9.92
C PRO A 9 -3.07 8.71 10.23
N SER A 10 -1.91 9.27 10.61
CA SER A 10 -0.72 8.50 10.97
C SER A 10 -0.82 7.97 12.42
N LEU A 11 -1.76 7.06 12.66
CA LEU A 11 -1.86 6.34 13.93
C LEU A 11 -0.86 5.18 13.94
N PRO A 12 -0.22 4.88 15.09
CA PRO A 12 0.65 3.72 15.23
C PRO A 12 -0.07 2.41 14.90
N GLY A 13 0.69 1.45 14.37
CA GLY A 13 0.19 0.11 14.05
C GLY A 13 -0.41 -0.03 12.64
N LYS A 14 -1.08 -1.17 12.43
CA LYS A 14 -1.68 -1.55 11.15
C LYS A 14 -3.00 -0.83 10.91
N GLN A 15 -3.20 -0.34 9.68
CA GLN A 15 -4.43 0.29 9.26
C GLN A 15 -4.99 -0.42 8.02
N ASP A 16 -6.14 -1.06 8.18
CA ASP A 16 -6.92 -1.60 7.06
C ASP A 16 -7.82 -0.49 6.51
N ILE A 17 -7.70 -0.21 5.21
CA ILE A 17 -8.37 0.92 4.54
C ILE A 17 -9.21 0.39 3.37
N GLU A 18 -10.52 0.50 3.49
CA GLU A 18 -11.43 0.15 2.41
C GLU A 18 -11.86 1.41 1.65
N ILE A 19 -11.72 1.40 0.32
CA ILE A 19 -12.09 2.53 -0.53
C ILE A 19 -13.14 2.05 -1.53
N GLU A 20 -14.37 2.56 -1.38
CA GLU A 20 -15.41 2.46 -2.41
C GLU A 20 -15.49 3.78 -3.17
N VAL A 21 -15.22 3.74 -4.48
CA VAL A 21 -15.34 4.88 -5.38
C VAL A 21 -16.51 4.62 -6.32
N THR A 22 -17.38 5.62 -6.49
CA THR A 22 -18.44 5.57 -7.52
C THR A 22 -18.11 6.58 -8.61
N ILE A 23 -17.87 6.11 -9.83
CA ILE A 23 -17.58 6.96 -11.00
C ILE A 23 -18.73 6.77 -12.00
N ASN A 24 -19.46 7.85 -12.31
CA ASN A 24 -20.61 7.80 -13.23
C ASN A 24 -21.67 6.73 -12.85
N GLY A 25 -21.89 6.51 -11.56
CA GLY A 25 -22.82 5.50 -11.06
C GLY A 25 -22.27 4.07 -11.01
N LEU A 26 -21.06 3.82 -11.54
CA LEU A 26 -20.38 2.54 -11.44
C LEU A 26 -19.56 2.48 -10.15
N LYS A 27 -19.95 1.58 -9.24
CA LYS A 27 -19.20 1.30 -8.02
C LYS A 27 -17.95 0.50 -8.31
N GLN A 28 -16.86 0.91 -7.70
CA GLN A 28 -15.56 0.24 -7.71
C GLN A 28 -15.07 0.18 -6.28
N GLN A 29 -14.79 -1.03 -5.82
CA GLN A 29 -14.31 -1.26 -4.47
C GLN A 29 -12.87 -1.76 -4.56
N LEU A 30 -11.96 -1.07 -3.87
CA LEU A 30 -10.56 -1.44 -3.78
C LEU A 30 -10.18 -1.51 -2.30
N HIS A 31 -9.49 -2.58 -1.93
CA HIS A 31 -9.03 -2.81 -0.58
C HIS A 31 -7.54 -2.48 -0.51
N TYR A 32 -7.23 -1.49 0.32
CA TYR A 32 -5.88 -1.09 0.63
C TYR A 32 -5.54 -1.39 2.07
N ARG A 33 -4.25 -1.54 2.33
CA ARG A 33 -3.72 -1.70 3.67
C ARG A 33 -2.49 -0.83 3.79
N VAL A 34 -2.44 -0.01 4.83
CA VAL A 34 -1.29 0.81 5.15
C VAL A 34 -0.67 0.27 6.43
N GLU A 35 0.60 -0.09 6.34
CA GLU A 35 1.40 -0.51 7.48
C GLU A 35 2.58 0.45 7.66
N LEU A 36 2.86 0.79 8.91
CA LEU A 36 4.07 1.50 9.29
C LEU A 36 5.12 0.44 9.61
N PHE A 37 6.17 0.38 8.82
CA PHE A 37 7.29 -0.52 9.09
C PHE A 37 8.39 0.23 9.81
N TYR A 38 8.70 -0.17 11.04
CA TYR A 38 9.68 0.51 11.89
C TYR A 38 11.09 -0.03 11.64
N TRP A 39 12.09 0.85 11.64
CA TRP A 39 13.47 0.47 11.31
C TRP A 39 14.15 -0.37 12.41
N ASP A 40 13.68 -0.27 13.66
CA ASP A 40 14.18 -1.02 14.80
C ASP A 40 13.70 -2.48 14.83
N GLU A 41 12.63 -2.80 14.09
CA GLU A 41 12.16 -4.18 13.84
C GLU A 41 13.02 -4.91 12.78
N CYS A 42 14.04 -4.23 12.24
CA CYS A 42 14.92 -4.83 11.26
C CYS A 42 15.99 -5.73 11.89
N GLU A 43 16.01 -7.01 11.52
CA GLU A 43 17.01 -7.98 11.96
C GLU A 43 18.40 -7.78 11.31
N PHE A 44 18.48 -6.99 10.25
CA PHE A 44 19.72 -6.67 9.54
C PHE A 44 20.34 -5.38 10.06
N PRO A 45 21.68 -5.22 10.01
CA PRO A 45 22.32 -3.97 10.39
C PRO A 45 21.69 -2.82 9.61
N THR A 46 21.23 -1.80 10.34
CA THR A 46 20.43 -0.62 9.91
C THR A 46 21.01 0.19 8.75
N VAL A 47 22.18 -0.20 8.23
CA VAL A 47 22.93 0.44 7.16
C VAL A 47 22.25 0.27 5.80
N ASP A 48 21.54 -0.84 5.55
CA ASP A 48 20.81 -1.07 4.30
C ASP A 48 19.29 -1.20 4.52
N ARG A 49 18.62 -0.04 4.56
CA ARG A 49 17.15 0.05 4.66
C ARG A 49 16.44 -0.62 3.47
N ALA A 50 17.07 -0.72 2.30
CA ALA A 50 16.44 -1.36 1.14
C ALA A 50 16.42 -2.88 1.30
N GLU A 51 17.50 -3.47 1.81
CA GLU A 51 17.55 -4.91 2.11
C GLU A 51 16.57 -5.28 3.22
N CYS A 52 16.40 -4.40 4.21
CA CYS A 52 15.38 -4.56 5.24
C CYS A 52 13.97 -4.69 4.66
N ILE A 53 13.60 -3.77 3.77
CA ILE A 53 12.29 -3.76 3.11
C ILE A 53 12.12 -5.03 2.26
N ARG A 54 13.14 -5.45 1.49
CA ARG A 54 13.08 -6.67 0.67
C ARG A 54 12.81 -7.91 1.52
N ASN A 55 13.54 -8.06 2.62
CA ASN A 55 13.38 -9.19 3.51
C ASN A 55 11.97 -9.20 4.15
N MET A 56 11.51 -8.05 4.65
CA MET A 56 10.15 -7.91 5.17
C MET A 56 9.10 -8.30 4.12
N LEU A 57 9.19 -7.75 2.91
CA LEU A 57 8.25 -8.03 1.81
C LEU A 57 8.25 -9.50 1.39
N SER A 58 9.38 -10.20 1.49
CA SER A 58 9.48 -11.62 1.11
C SER A 58 8.65 -12.55 2.01
N ARG A 59 8.38 -12.12 3.25
CA ARG A 59 7.62 -12.87 4.26
C ARG A 59 6.19 -12.37 4.42
N TYR A 60 5.81 -11.36 3.64
CA TYR A 60 4.52 -10.69 3.77
C TYR A 60 3.37 -11.53 3.20
N ASP A 61 2.15 -11.22 3.64
CA ASP A 61 0.91 -11.89 3.25
C ASP A 61 0.75 -11.95 1.72
N GLN A 62 0.59 -13.17 1.19
CA GLN A 62 0.53 -13.44 -0.24
C GLN A 62 -0.74 -12.90 -0.91
N ASP A 63 -1.82 -12.69 -0.15
CA ASP A 63 -3.07 -12.12 -0.65
C ASP A 63 -2.95 -10.62 -0.96
N TRP A 64 -1.85 -10.00 -0.56
CA TRP A 64 -1.57 -8.59 -0.76
C TRP A 64 -0.41 -8.38 -1.73
N THR A 65 -0.42 -7.24 -2.42
CA THR A 65 0.59 -6.85 -3.38
C THR A 65 1.07 -5.45 -3.06
N LEU A 66 2.39 -5.24 -3.08
CA LEU A 66 2.99 -3.93 -2.90
C LEU A 66 2.41 -2.93 -3.92
N TYR A 67 1.81 -1.85 -3.43
CA TYR A 67 1.22 -0.81 -4.25
C TYR A 67 2.08 0.44 -4.28
N TYR A 68 2.52 0.90 -3.10
CA TYR A 68 3.28 2.13 -2.96
C TYR A 68 4.16 2.08 -1.69
N ILE A 69 5.37 2.62 -1.79
CA ILE A 69 6.24 2.88 -0.64
C ILE A 69 6.28 4.41 -0.48
N GLY A 70 5.81 4.90 0.66
CA GLY A 70 5.83 6.33 0.96
C GLY A 70 7.21 6.81 1.41
N SER A 71 7.27 8.11 1.72
CA SER A 71 8.52 8.73 2.19
C SER A 71 8.95 8.15 3.54
N PRO A 72 10.20 7.66 3.67
CA PRO A 72 10.71 7.18 4.94
C PRO A 72 10.91 8.34 5.92
N THR A 73 10.75 8.05 7.20
CA THR A 73 11.14 8.91 8.33
C THR A 73 12.36 8.31 9.03
N GLU A 74 12.82 8.94 10.12
CA GLU A 74 13.86 8.36 10.96
C GLU A 74 13.40 7.13 11.75
N ALA A 75 12.09 6.95 11.94
CA ALA A 75 11.54 5.86 12.75
C ALA A 75 10.93 4.73 11.91
N PHE A 76 10.24 5.08 10.82
CA PHE A 76 9.50 4.12 10.01
C PHE A 76 9.38 4.54 8.54
N VAL A 77 8.96 3.60 7.69
CA VAL A 77 8.49 3.85 6.33
C VAL A 77 7.03 3.35 6.18
N PRO A 78 6.11 4.17 5.66
CA PRO A 78 4.76 3.73 5.37
C PRO A 78 4.74 2.92 4.06
N ILE A 79 4.14 1.75 4.09
CA ILE A 79 3.98 0.88 2.92
C ILE A 79 2.49 0.61 2.70
N THR A 80 2.06 0.86 1.47
CA THR A 80 0.69 0.61 1.02
C THR A 80 0.67 -0.67 0.19
N PHE A 81 -0.25 -1.55 0.55
CA PHE A 81 -0.58 -2.75 -0.19
C PHE A 81 -1.98 -2.64 -0.77
N VAL A 82 -2.20 -3.32 -1.89
CA VAL A 82 -3.52 -3.55 -2.48
C VAL A 82 -3.81 -5.05 -2.46
N LYS A 83 -5.07 -5.42 -2.22
CA LYS A 83 -5.47 -6.82 -2.27
C LYS A 83 -5.28 -7.38 -3.68
N ARG A 84 -4.67 -8.56 -3.80
CA ARG A 84 -4.31 -9.19 -5.08
C ARG A 84 -5.54 -9.39 -5.99
N ALA A 85 -6.68 -9.72 -5.40
CA ALA A 85 -7.96 -9.87 -6.10
C ALA A 85 -8.41 -8.58 -6.82
N ASP A 86 -7.97 -7.41 -6.36
CA ASP A 86 -8.39 -6.11 -6.89
C ASP A 86 -7.47 -5.61 -8.02
N LEU A 87 -6.33 -6.28 -8.27
CA LEU A 87 -5.38 -5.91 -9.32
C LEU A 87 -5.99 -5.80 -10.73
N PRO A 88 -6.89 -6.71 -11.18
CA PRO A 88 -7.52 -6.56 -12.49
C PRO A 88 -8.31 -5.26 -12.61
N LEU A 89 -9.07 -4.89 -11.57
CA LEU A 89 -9.86 -3.65 -11.53
C LEU A 89 -8.93 -2.43 -11.50
N GLN A 90 -7.92 -2.43 -10.63
CA GLN A 90 -6.93 -1.36 -10.52
C GLN A 90 -6.21 -1.10 -11.86
N ARG A 91 -5.88 -2.17 -12.61
CA ARG A 91 -5.24 -2.06 -13.93
C ARG A 91 -6.16 -1.48 -15.00
N LYS A 92 -7.45 -1.82 -14.99
CA LYS A 92 -8.43 -1.21 -15.91
C LYS A 92 -8.52 0.30 -15.67
N LEU A 93 -8.58 0.70 -14.40
CA LEU A 93 -8.67 2.11 -13.99
C LEU A 93 -7.44 2.93 -14.37
N THR A 94 -6.24 2.38 -14.19
CA THR A 94 -4.99 3.08 -14.53
C THR A 94 -4.74 3.17 -16.04
N LYS A 95 -5.22 2.21 -16.82
CA LYS A 95 -5.08 2.20 -18.28
C LYS A 95 -6.19 2.95 -19.02
N GLY A 96 -7.23 3.40 -18.32
CA GLY A 96 -8.39 4.06 -18.93
C GLY A 96 -9.16 3.15 -19.91
N VAL A 97 -9.11 1.83 -19.71
CA VAL A 97 -9.86 0.88 -20.54
C VAL A 97 -11.28 0.83 -20.00
N GLU A 98 -12.28 0.97 -20.88
CA GLU A 98 -13.71 1.00 -20.54
C GLU A 98 -14.10 -0.09 -19.53
N LEU A 99 -14.92 0.31 -18.54
CA LEU A 99 -15.42 -0.51 -17.44
C LEU A 99 -16.59 -1.38 -17.88
#